data_AF-A0AAV4BFL6-F1
#
_entry.id   AF-A0AAV4BFL6-F1
#
_cell.length_a   1.000
_cell.length_b   1.000
_cell.length_c   1.000
_cell.angle_alpha   90.00
_cell.angle_beta   90.00
_cell.angle_gamma   90.00
#
_symmetry.space_group_name_H-M   'P 1'
#
loop_
_entity.id
_entity.type
_entity.pdbx_description
1 polymer ?
#
loop_
_entity_poly.entity_id
_entity_poly.type
_entity_poly.pdbx_seq_one_letter_code
_entity_poly.pdbx_strand_id
1 'polypeptide(L)'
;MYLGNSLSCHKNIKYMEKVLKYPLSPVPWLLSSPDGLPLKTNKATLLHKLENTFNCFESQDFSRQPNTAYIIDGNALLHCLSSGPDTFKDLANQAFRSLPQTASVHFVTDTYKPYSIKSCECLRSGASTAKSYVLQGSATKVPKNFKEFLSNDGNKKALIIFLRAEGQMIHMLFVNVELCELLTGNQGSVNSIPVPDLYSSYEEADSRIILHCMYASQQPTTENHCEVTRFRRFLLLLSFSDAISKQLIFDTRWKQQKAAEHN
;
A
#
# COMPACT_ATOMS: atom_id res chain seq x y z
N MET A 1 33.37 -34.21 -57.41
CA MET A 1 33.04 -32.82 -57.02
C MET A 1 31.58 -32.80 -56.60
N TYR A 2 31.31 -32.76 -55.29
CA TYR A 2 30.16 -32.09 -54.66
C TYR A 2 30.45 -32.11 -53.16
N LEU A 3 30.97 -30.98 -52.68
CA LEU A 3 31.08 -30.62 -51.27
C LEU A 3 29.65 -30.38 -50.75
N GLY A 4 29.24 -31.12 -49.74
CA GLY A 4 27.89 -31.08 -49.15
C GLY A 4 27.91 -30.83 -47.65
N ASN A 5 28.19 -29.57 -47.28
CA ASN A 5 27.67 -28.83 -46.11
C ASN A 5 27.59 -29.55 -44.74
N SER A 6 28.72 -29.57 -44.03
CA SER A 6 28.77 -29.51 -42.57
C SER A 6 28.36 -28.11 -42.08
N LEU A 7 27.06 -27.82 -41.93
CA LEU A 7 26.60 -26.50 -41.43
C LEU A 7 25.19 -26.54 -40.78
N SER A 8 24.89 -27.58 -39.99
CA SER A 8 23.63 -27.65 -39.21
C SER A 8 23.81 -27.54 -37.68
N CYS A 9 24.97 -27.93 -37.14
CA CYS A 9 25.21 -27.97 -35.69
C CYS A 9 25.50 -26.61 -35.03
N HIS A 10 26.12 -25.65 -35.75
CA HIS A 10 26.56 -24.37 -35.17
C HIS A 10 25.41 -23.36 -34.95
N LYS A 11 24.29 -23.47 -35.68
CA LYS A 11 23.12 -22.59 -35.48
C LYS A 11 22.33 -22.96 -34.21
N ASN A 12 22.33 -24.24 -33.83
CA ASN A 12 21.63 -24.73 -32.64
C ASN A 12 22.32 -24.36 -31.32
N ILE A 13 23.66 -24.24 -31.32
CA ILE A 13 24.43 -23.89 -30.11
C ILE A 13 24.17 -22.44 -29.68
N LYS A 14 24.13 -21.49 -30.62
CA LYS A 14 23.76 -20.09 -30.32
C LYS A 14 22.32 -19.94 -29.81
N TYR A 15 21.43 -20.82 -30.23
CA TYR A 15 20.06 -20.87 -29.70
C TYR A 15 20.04 -21.45 -28.28
N MET A 16 20.82 -22.50 -28.01
CA MET A 16 20.93 -23.11 -26.68
C MET A 16 21.48 -22.15 -25.62
N GLU A 17 22.49 -21.34 -25.94
CA GLU A 17 22.98 -20.31 -25.00
C GLU A 17 21.88 -19.32 -24.61
N LYS A 18 21.03 -18.91 -25.56
CA LYS A 18 19.91 -18.01 -25.30
C LYS A 18 18.79 -18.68 -24.51
N VAL A 19 18.53 -19.96 -24.78
CA VAL A 19 17.52 -20.80 -24.11
C VAL A 19 17.92 -21.11 -22.66
N LEU A 20 19.22 -21.29 -22.37
CA LEU A 20 19.74 -21.53 -21.02
C LEU A 20 19.99 -20.23 -20.22
N LYS A 21 19.98 -19.06 -20.88
CA LYS A 21 20.16 -17.75 -20.23
C LYS A 21 18.94 -17.32 -19.40
N TYR A 22 17.76 -17.82 -19.74
CA TYR A 22 16.50 -17.46 -19.08
C TYR A 22 15.79 -18.72 -18.60
N PRO A 23 15.07 -18.67 -17.48
CA PRO A 23 14.24 -19.79 -17.06
C PRO A 23 13.26 -20.14 -18.19
N LEU A 24 13.18 -21.43 -18.51
CA LEU A 24 12.24 -21.96 -19.52
C LEU A 24 10.78 -21.83 -19.10
N SER A 25 10.55 -21.60 -17.81
CA SER A 25 9.26 -21.32 -17.20
C SER A 25 9.06 -19.80 -17.04
N PRO A 26 7.80 -19.32 -17.10
CA PRO A 26 7.49 -17.90 -16.90
C PRO A 26 7.86 -17.39 -15.50
N VAL A 27 8.04 -18.29 -14.54
CA VAL A 27 8.47 -18.02 -13.17
C VAL A 27 9.58 -19.03 -12.83
N PRO A 28 10.71 -18.61 -12.22
CA PRO A 28 11.74 -19.54 -11.75
C PRO A 28 11.15 -20.61 -10.83
N TRP A 29 11.61 -21.85 -10.96
CA TRP A 29 11.11 -22.99 -10.16
C TRP A 29 11.13 -22.76 -8.65
N LEU A 30 12.10 -21.99 -8.14
CA LEU A 30 12.21 -21.61 -6.73
C LEU A 30 11.06 -20.69 -6.27
N LEU A 31 10.43 -19.97 -7.20
CA LEU A 31 9.35 -19.01 -6.96
C LEU A 31 8.00 -19.51 -7.48
N SER A 32 7.93 -20.73 -8.01
CA SER A 32 6.72 -21.31 -8.58
C SER A 32 6.18 -22.49 -7.77
N SER A 33 4.86 -22.57 -7.66
CA SER A 33 4.15 -23.79 -7.31
C SER A 33 4.43 -24.90 -8.34
N PRO A 34 4.18 -26.18 -8.01
CA PRO A 34 4.32 -27.30 -8.94
C PRO A 34 3.58 -27.09 -10.28
N ASP A 35 2.49 -26.32 -10.28
CA ASP A 35 1.70 -25.97 -11.46
C ASP A 35 2.30 -24.82 -12.31
N GLY A 36 3.51 -24.34 -11.99
CA GLY A 36 4.19 -23.25 -12.69
C GLY A 36 3.65 -21.84 -12.36
N LEU A 37 2.72 -21.73 -11.42
CA LEU A 37 2.17 -20.46 -10.93
C LEU A 37 3.06 -19.84 -9.84
N PRO A 38 3.11 -18.50 -9.67
CA PRO A 38 3.84 -17.88 -8.56
C PRO A 38 3.39 -18.39 -7.18
N LEU A 39 4.37 -18.74 -6.33
CA LEU A 39 4.16 -19.11 -4.93
C LEU A 39 3.50 -17.96 -4.17
N LYS A 40 2.40 -18.25 -3.46
CA LYS A 40 1.79 -17.30 -2.52
C LYS A 40 2.50 -17.38 -1.19
N THR A 41 3.21 -16.32 -0.82
CA THR A 41 3.72 -16.13 0.55
C THR A 41 2.88 -15.08 1.26
N ASN A 42 2.52 -15.32 2.52
CA ASN A 42 1.86 -14.30 3.33
C ASN A 42 2.87 -13.20 3.70
N LYS A 43 2.65 -12.00 3.15
CA LYS A 43 3.53 -10.82 3.29
C LYS A 43 3.82 -10.47 4.76
N ALA A 44 2.90 -10.75 5.68
CA ALA A 44 3.03 -10.40 7.09
C ALA A 44 3.68 -11.49 7.97
N THR A 45 3.92 -12.70 7.44
CA THR A 45 4.40 -13.83 8.26
C THR A 45 5.73 -13.55 8.93
N LEU A 46 6.67 -12.90 8.23
CA LEU A 46 7.95 -12.56 8.82
C LEU A 46 7.82 -11.53 9.94
N LEU A 47 7.06 -10.45 9.70
CA LEU A 47 6.81 -9.43 10.73
C LEU A 47 6.19 -10.06 11.97
N HIS A 48 5.21 -10.95 11.82
CA HIS A 48 4.61 -11.66 12.95
C HIS A 48 5.58 -12.59 13.67
N LYS A 49 6.48 -13.26 12.95
CA LYS A 49 7.53 -14.06 13.58
C LYS A 49 8.48 -13.16 14.39
N LEU A 50 8.83 -11.98 13.87
CA LEU A 50 9.66 -11.02 14.59
C LEU A 50 8.93 -10.49 15.85
N GLU A 51 7.67 -10.05 15.72
CA GLU A 51 6.82 -9.64 16.86
C GLU A 51 6.81 -10.69 17.97
N ASN A 52 6.58 -11.95 17.61
CA ASN A 52 6.51 -13.06 18.56
C ASN A 52 7.88 -13.46 19.14
N THR A 53 8.96 -13.30 18.39
CA THR A 53 10.31 -13.69 18.82
C THR A 53 10.88 -12.70 19.81
N PHE A 54 10.65 -11.41 19.57
CA PHE A 54 11.31 -10.39 20.35
C PHE A 54 10.57 -10.03 21.62
N ASN A 55 9.25 -10.23 21.77
CA ASN A 55 8.41 -9.70 22.88
C ASN A 55 8.58 -8.19 23.17
N CYS A 56 9.56 -7.55 22.55
CA CYS A 56 9.82 -6.14 22.45
C CYS A 56 8.93 -5.62 21.34
N PHE A 57 8.15 -4.59 21.63
CA PHE A 57 8.73 -3.24 21.67
C PHE A 57 8.14 -2.54 22.88
N GLU A 58 9.00 -1.87 23.65
CA GLU A 58 8.58 -1.05 24.78
C GLU A 58 7.39 -0.20 24.37
N SER A 59 6.36 -0.22 25.20
CA SER A 59 5.34 0.81 25.26
C SER A 59 5.99 2.12 25.71
N GLN A 60 6.95 2.64 24.96
CA GLN A 60 7.03 4.08 24.92
C GLN A 60 5.76 4.49 24.21
N ASP A 61 4.88 5.12 24.96
CA ASP A 61 3.88 6.01 24.40
C ASP A 61 4.64 7.07 23.58
N PHE A 62 5.00 6.72 22.35
CA PHE A 62 5.16 7.66 21.25
C PHE A 62 3.76 8.23 20.93
N SER A 63 3.03 8.63 21.97
CA SER A 63 1.74 9.28 21.87
C SER A 63 2.02 10.58 21.16
N ARG A 64 1.84 10.56 19.84
CA ARG A 64 1.85 11.73 18.98
C ARG A 64 3.02 12.66 19.28
N GLN A 65 4.25 12.19 19.04
CA GLN A 65 5.39 13.08 19.25
C GLN A 65 5.22 14.34 18.40
N PRO A 66 5.43 15.54 18.98
CA PRO A 66 5.48 16.75 18.19
C PRO A 66 6.60 16.57 17.17
N ASN A 67 6.33 17.02 15.95
CA ASN A 67 7.26 16.90 14.83
C ASN A 67 7.55 15.44 14.42
N THR A 68 6.50 14.71 14.05
CA THR A 68 6.61 13.40 13.39
C THR A 68 5.80 13.42 12.12
N ALA A 69 6.39 12.97 11.02
CA ALA A 69 5.67 12.71 9.78
C ALA A 69 5.02 11.34 9.87
N TYR A 70 3.69 11.27 9.73
CA TYR A 70 2.94 10.01 9.80
C TYR A 70 2.63 9.52 8.40
N ILE A 71 3.15 8.35 8.04
CA ILE A 71 2.98 7.75 6.72
C ILE A 71 2.13 6.49 6.89
N ILE A 72 0.91 6.55 6.37
CA ILE A 72 -0.14 5.59 6.68
C ILE A 72 -0.54 4.83 5.41
N ASP A 73 -0.54 3.50 5.48
CA ASP A 73 -1.17 2.67 4.45
C ASP A 73 -2.69 2.82 4.55
N GLY A 74 -3.25 3.59 3.63
CA GLY A 74 -4.67 3.88 3.54
C GLY A 74 -5.50 2.63 3.25
N ASN A 75 -5.02 1.67 2.45
CA ASN A 75 -5.80 0.46 2.18
C ASN A 75 -5.87 -0.41 3.44
N ALA A 76 -4.74 -0.56 4.13
CA ALA A 76 -4.72 -1.28 5.38
C ALA A 76 -5.64 -0.63 6.42
N LEU A 77 -5.65 0.70 6.52
CA LEU A 77 -6.58 1.45 7.38
C LEU A 77 -8.05 1.17 7.00
N LEU A 78 -8.42 1.26 5.71
CA LEU A 78 -9.79 1.00 5.26
C LEU A 78 -10.24 -0.43 5.53
N HIS A 79 -9.35 -1.42 5.36
CA HIS A 79 -9.65 -2.81 5.72
C HIS A 79 -9.89 -3.02 7.22
N CYS A 80 -9.45 -2.09 8.07
CA CYS A 80 -9.67 -2.17 9.52
C CYS A 80 -11.00 -1.57 9.96
N LEU A 81 -11.58 -0.64 9.20
CA LEU A 81 -12.83 0.07 9.53
C LEU A 81 -14.10 -0.78 9.29
N SER A 82 -13.97 -2.10 9.14
CA SER A 82 -14.99 -3.00 8.60
C SER A 82 -16.24 -3.24 9.48
N SER A 83 -16.39 -2.55 10.60
CA SER A 83 -17.53 -2.70 11.50
C SER A 83 -17.81 -1.38 12.22
N GLY A 84 -18.86 -0.64 11.81
CA GLY A 84 -19.28 0.53 12.59
C GLY A 84 -20.11 1.60 11.88
N PRO A 85 -19.80 2.02 10.64
CA PRO A 85 -20.46 3.22 10.07
C PRO A 85 -21.70 2.88 9.24
N ASP A 86 -22.78 3.63 9.47
CA ASP A 86 -24.03 3.51 8.70
C ASP A 86 -23.91 4.11 7.29
N THR A 87 -23.16 5.20 7.15
CA THR A 87 -22.97 5.93 5.89
C THR A 87 -21.50 6.07 5.50
N PHE A 88 -21.24 6.29 4.21
CA PHE A 88 -19.88 6.56 3.74
C PHE A 88 -19.29 7.84 4.35
N LYS A 89 -20.12 8.83 4.69
CA LYS A 89 -19.68 10.01 5.47
C LYS A 89 -19.15 9.62 6.84
N ASP A 90 -19.86 8.75 7.55
CA ASP A 90 -19.45 8.28 8.87
C ASP A 90 -18.16 7.46 8.78
N LEU A 91 -18.02 6.65 7.72
CA LEU A 91 -16.80 5.92 7.42
C LEU A 91 -15.62 6.88 7.19
N ALA A 92 -15.81 7.94 6.39
CA ALA A 92 -14.77 8.95 6.14
C ALA A 92 -14.39 9.67 7.44
N ASN A 93 -15.38 10.09 8.23
CA ASN A 93 -15.15 10.72 9.53
C ASN A 93 -14.39 9.79 10.47
N GLN A 94 -14.73 8.50 10.51
CA GLN A 94 -14.03 7.52 11.34
C GLN A 94 -12.59 7.30 10.86
N ALA A 95 -12.37 7.22 9.54
CA ALA A 95 -11.05 7.15 8.95
C ALA A 95 -10.19 8.35 9.35
N PHE A 96 -10.68 9.58 9.15
CA PHE A 96 -9.94 10.80 9.47
C PHE A 96 -9.74 11.03 10.96
N ARG A 97 -10.71 10.65 11.82
CA ARG A 97 -10.53 10.68 13.28
C ARG A 97 -9.47 9.70 13.77
N SER A 98 -9.29 8.58 13.07
CA SER A 98 -8.23 7.62 13.40
C SER A 98 -6.83 8.11 13.01
N LEU A 99 -6.73 9.14 12.16
CA LEU A 99 -5.46 9.73 11.80
C LEU A 99 -4.92 10.59 12.94
N PRO A 100 -3.58 10.66 13.09
CA PRO A 100 -2.92 11.58 14.00
C PRO A 100 -3.33 13.03 13.70
N GLN A 101 -3.68 13.78 14.76
CA GLN A 101 -3.97 15.21 14.65
C GLN A 101 -2.64 15.98 14.69
N THR A 102 -1.83 15.82 13.65
CA THR A 102 -0.49 16.41 13.53
C THR A 102 -0.38 17.20 12.22
N ALA A 103 0.73 17.94 12.08
CA ALA A 103 0.93 18.84 10.95
C ALA A 103 1.31 18.12 9.64
N SER A 104 1.66 16.83 9.67
CA SER A 104 2.10 16.10 8.48
C SER A 104 1.60 14.66 8.49
N VAL A 105 0.54 14.41 7.73
CA VAL A 105 -0.04 13.08 7.53
C VAL A 105 -0.01 12.75 6.04
N HIS A 106 0.67 11.65 5.69
CA HIS A 106 0.73 11.10 4.35
C HIS A 106 -0.21 9.90 4.28
N PHE A 107 -1.36 10.07 3.63
CA PHE A 107 -2.34 9.03 3.41
C PHE A 107 -2.10 8.34 2.07
N VAL A 108 -1.42 7.19 2.11
CA VAL A 108 -0.95 6.47 0.92
C VAL A 108 -1.90 5.36 0.55
N THR A 109 -2.62 5.49 -0.55
CA THR A 109 -3.55 4.47 -1.05
C THR A 109 -2.95 3.68 -2.19
N ASP A 110 -3.59 2.58 -2.59
CA ASP A 110 -3.20 1.78 -3.74
C ASP A 110 -3.70 2.40 -5.05
N THR A 111 -2.99 2.11 -6.13
CA THR A 111 -3.34 2.53 -7.47
C THR A 111 -4.02 1.38 -8.21
N TYR A 112 -5.23 1.62 -8.71
CA TYR A 112 -6.04 0.62 -9.41
C TYR A 112 -6.09 0.96 -10.90
N LYS A 113 -5.23 0.29 -11.69
CA LYS A 113 -5.18 0.44 -13.14
C LYS A 113 -5.87 -0.76 -13.82
N PRO A 114 -6.56 -0.56 -14.95
CA PRO A 114 -7.01 -1.67 -15.77
C PRO A 114 -5.79 -2.44 -16.32
N TYR A 115 -5.86 -3.77 -16.32
CA TYR A 115 -4.81 -4.66 -16.86
C TYR A 115 -3.43 -4.51 -16.20
N SER A 116 -3.38 -4.53 -14.87
CA SER A 116 -2.13 -4.54 -14.12
C SER A 116 -1.78 -5.88 -13.46
N ILE A 117 -0.53 -6.01 -13.00
CA ILE A 117 -0.07 -7.16 -12.21
C ILE A 117 -1.01 -7.41 -11.02
N LYS A 118 -1.49 -6.32 -10.40
CA LYS A 118 -2.45 -6.38 -9.31
C LYS A 118 -3.81 -6.93 -9.76
N SER A 119 -4.30 -6.50 -10.92
CA SER A 119 -5.55 -7.02 -11.48
C SER A 119 -5.49 -8.53 -11.75
N CYS A 120 -4.34 -9.05 -12.21
CA CYS A 120 -4.12 -10.48 -12.39
C CYS A 120 -4.16 -11.25 -11.06
N GLU A 121 -3.57 -10.70 -9.98
CA GLU A 121 -3.62 -11.33 -8.65
C GLU A 121 -5.02 -11.27 -8.03
N CYS A 122 -5.77 -10.17 -8.27
CA CYS A 122 -7.19 -10.06 -7.88
C CYS A 122 -8.06 -11.10 -8.61
N LEU A 123 -7.88 -11.28 -9.92
CA LEU A 123 -8.55 -12.33 -10.71
C LEU A 123 -8.27 -13.72 -10.13
N ARG A 124 -7.01 -14.01 -9.80
CA ARG A 124 -6.60 -15.28 -9.17
C ARG A 124 -7.18 -15.47 -7.77
N SER A 125 -7.52 -14.39 -7.08
CA SER A 125 -8.08 -14.41 -5.72
C SER A 125 -9.62 -14.41 -5.70
N GLY A 126 -10.27 -14.55 -6.86
CA GLY A 126 -11.74 -14.64 -6.96
C GLY A 126 -12.46 -13.30 -6.82
N ALA A 127 -11.75 -12.17 -6.91
CA ALA A 127 -12.36 -10.84 -6.76
C ALA A 127 -13.27 -10.43 -7.93
N SER A 128 -13.25 -11.17 -9.04
CA SER A 128 -14.04 -10.87 -10.25
C SER A 128 -15.56 -10.98 -10.09
N THR A 129 -16.04 -11.62 -9.01
CA THR A 129 -17.48 -11.78 -8.73
C THR A 129 -18.03 -10.75 -7.75
N ALA A 130 -17.19 -9.86 -7.22
CA ALA A 130 -17.59 -8.87 -6.23
C ALA A 130 -18.49 -7.78 -6.86
N LYS A 131 -19.64 -7.53 -6.23
CA LYS A 131 -20.63 -6.56 -6.72
C LYS A 131 -20.04 -5.16 -6.83
N SER A 132 -20.34 -4.49 -7.94
CA SER A 132 -20.08 -3.05 -8.10
C SER A 132 -21.13 -2.28 -7.31
N TYR A 133 -20.71 -1.27 -6.56
CA TYR A 133 -21.58 -0.38 -5.80
C TYR A 133 -21.46 1.04 -6.33
N VAL A 134 -22.59 1.72 -6.47
CA VAL A 134 -22.62 3.12 -6.85
C VAL A 134 -22.59 3.96 -5.59
N LEU A 135 -21.51 4.70 -5.37
CA LEU A 135 -21.47 5.76 -4.35
C LEU A 135 -22.17 6.99 -4.92
N GLN A 136 -23.40 7.28 -4.44
CA GLN A 136 -24.20 8.42 -4.89
C GLN A 136 -24.01 9.68 -4.03
N GLY A 137 -23.14 9.64 -3.01
CA GLY A 137 -22.83 10.77 -2.13
C GLY A 137 -22.72 10.37 -0.67
N SER A 138 -22.51 11.37 0.21
CA SER A 138 -22.13 11.17 1.61
C SER A 138 -23.18 10.40 2.44
N ALA A 139 -24.47 10.52 2.10
CA ALA A 139 -25.57 9.79 2.76
C ALA A 139 -25.75 8.34 2.28
N THR A 140 -24.95 7.89 1.30
CA THR A 140 -25.03 6.50 0.81
C THR A 140 -24.67 5.54 1.93
N LYS A 141 -25.48 4.51 2.13
CA LYS A 141 -25.24 3.50 3.17
C LYS A 141 -24.02 2.64 2.83
N VAL A 142 -23.23 2.33 3.85
CA VAL A 142 -22.13 1.38 3.70
C VAL A 142 -22.71 -0.03 3.49
N PRO A 143 -22.20 -0.82 2.54
CA PRO A 143 -22.64 -2.19 2.36
C PRO A 143 -22.41 -3.02 3.63
N LYS A 144 -23.41 -3.83 4.01
CA LYS A 144 -23.32 -4.74 5.16
C LYS A 144 -22.08 -5.64 5.11
N ASN A 145 -21.71 -6.09 3.91
CA ASN A 145 -20.48 -6.85 3.69
C ASN A 145 -19.36 -5.93 3.15
N PHE A 146 -18.81 -5.08 4.01
CA PHE A 146 -17.79 -4.12 3.60
C PHE A 146 -16.50 -4.78 3.09
N LYS A 147 -16.17 -5.99 3.57
CA LYS A 147 -15.02 -6.76 3.07
C LYS A 147 -15.19 -7.16 1.60
N GLU A 148 -16.40 -7.55 1.21
CA GLU A 148 -16.73 -7.84 -0.20
C GLU A 148 -16.70 -6.56 -1.04
N PHE A 149 -17.22 -5.45 -0.53
CA PHE A 149 -17.08 -4.13 -1.18
C PHE A 149 -15.60 -3.80 -1.45
N LEU A 150 -14.74 -3.96 -0.44
CA LEU A 150 -13.28 -3.79 -0.54
C LEU A 150 -12.56 -4.93 -1.28
N SER A 151 -13.24 -5.87 -1.93
CA SER A 151 -12.59 -6.83 -2.82
C SER A 151 -12.62 -6.37 -4.29
N ASN A 152 -13.57 -5.49 -4.64
CA ASN A 152 -13.73 -4.94 -5.97
C ASN A 152 -12.87 -3.67 -6.14
N ASP A 153 -12.02 -3.64 -7.16
CA ASP A 153 -11.10 -2.51 -7.38
C ASP A 153 -11.80 -1.22 -7.83
N GLY A 154 -12.93 -1.32 -8.53
CA GLY A 154 -13.76 -0.17 -8.89
C GLY A 154 -14.37 0.51 -7.67
N ASN A 155 -14.88 -0.28 -6.72
CA ASN A 155 -15.40 0.21 -5.45
C ASN A 155 -14.32 0.92 -4.63
N LYS A 156 -13.11 0.35 -4.55
CA LYS A 156 -11.98 0.98 -3.85
C LYS A 156 -11.59 2.30 -4.50
N LYS A 157 -11.50 2.35 -5.84
CA LYS A 157 -11.21 3.59 -6.57
C LYS A 157 -12.26 4.65 -6.26
N ALA A 158 -13.54 4.30 -6.30
CA ALA A 158 -14.63 5.22 -5.96
C ALA A 158 -14.57 5.69 -4.50
N LEU A 159 -14.23 4.80 -3.56
CA LEU A 159 -14.05 5.14 -2.15
C LEU A 159 -12.87 6.10 -1.94
N ILE A 160 -11.73 5.89 -2.61
CA ILE A 160 -10.56 6.77 -2.51
C ILE A 160 -10.89 8.18 -3.05
N ILE A 161 -11.61 8.27 -4.17
CA ILE A 161 -12.08 9.55 -4.72
C ILE A 161 -13.02 10.24 -3.72
N PHE A 162 -13.95 9.49 -3.12
CA PHE A 162 -14.86 10.01 -2.11
C PHE A 162 -14.12 10.52 -0.86
N LEU A 163 -13.15 9.77 -0.34
CA LEU A 163 -12.34 10.18 0.81
C LEU A 163 -11.56 11.46 0.51
N ARG A 164 -10.97 11.59 -0.68
CA ARG A 164 -10.30 12.83 -1.08
C ARG A 164 -11.26 14.03 -1.03
N ALA A 165 -12.49 13.87 -1.51
CA ALA A 165 -13.50 14.94 -1.51
C ALA A 165 -13.98 15.33 -0.10
N GLU A 166 -14.04 14.37 0.82
CA GLU A 166 -14.44 14.59 2.21
C GLU A 166 -13.27 14.97 3.13
N GLY A 167 -12.04 15.02 2.63
CA GLY A 167 -10.84 15.33 3.42
C GLY A 167 -10.86 16.75 3.97
N GLN A 168 -11.01 16.91 5.29
CA GLN A 168 -11.10 18.22 5.96
C GLN A 168 -9.83 18.60 6.76
N MET A 169 -8.75 17.82 6.66
CA MET A 169 -7.57 18.04 7.49
C MET A 169 -6.70 19.18 6.97
N ILE A 170 -6.07 19.89 7.92
CA ILE A 170 -5.33 21.14 7.68
C ILE A 170 -4.06 20.90 6.84
N HIS A 171 -3.43 19.72 6.96
CA HIS A 171 -2.26 19.31 6.18
C HIS A 171 -2.21 17.78 5.98
N MET A 172 -2.76 17.31 4.86
CA MET A 172 -2.73 15.89 4.49
C MET A 172 -2.16 15.73 3.08
N LEU A 173 -1.09 14.95 2.92
CA LEU A 173 -0.68 14.48 1.60
C LEU A 173 -1.53 13.27 1.22
N PHE A 174 -2.38 13.46 0.20
CA PHE A 174 -3.20 12.40 -0.35
C PHE A 174 -2.56 11.85 -1.62
N VAL A 175 -2.46 10.52 -1.70
CA VAL A 175 -1.64 9.85 -2.72
C VAL A 175 -2.45 8.77 -3.43
N ASN A 176 -2.62 8.95 -4.75
CA ASN A 176 -3.22 7.99 -5.68
C ASN A 176 -2.63 8.17 -7.10
N VAL A 177 -2.98 7.28 -8.05
CA VAL A 177 -2.46 7.13 -9.42
C VAL A 177 -2.06 8.42 -10.14
N GLU A 178 -2.93 9.43 -10.05
CA GLU A 178 -2.85 10.65 -10.85
C GLU A 178 -2.55 11.88 -9.99
N LEU A 179 -2.57 11.72 -8.67
CA LEU A 179 -2.61 12.82 -7.72
C LEU A 179 -1.72 12.48 -6.52
N CYS A 180 -0.60 13.18 -6.43
CA CYS A 180 0.16 13.35 -5.19
C CYS A 180 -0.06 14.80 -4.81
N GLU A 181 -1.03 15.04 -3.92
CA GLU A 181 -1.48 16.38 -3.61
C GLU A 181 -1.41 16.63 -2.12
N LEU A 182 -0.89 17.79 -1.76
CA LEU A 182 -1.02 18.35 -0.44
C LEU A 182 -2.40 19.01 -0.35
N LEU A 183 -3.28 18.40 0.45
CA LEU A 183 -4.55 18.96 0.86
C LEU A 183 -4.31 19.86 2.06
N THR A 184 -4.62 21.15 1.90
CA THR A 184 -4.60 22.15 2.98
C THR A 184 -5.96 22.79 3.11
N GLY A 185 -6.46 22.99 4.33
CA GLY A 185 -7.78 23.58 4.48
C GLY A 185 -8.07 24.08 5.88
N ASN A 186 -8.91 25.11 5.94
CA ASN A 186 -9.57 25.57 7.16
C ASN A 186 -11.07 25.40 6.94
N GLN A 187 -11.70 24.54 7.76
CA GLN A 187 -13.15 24.37 7.92
C GLN A 187 -14.00 24.73 6.67
N GLY A 188 -13.93 23.89 5.62
CA GLY A 188 -14.85 23.93 4.49
C GLY A 188 -14.25 24.35 3.14
N SER A 189 -13.04 24.91 3.11
CA SER A 189 -12.28 25.11 1.86
C SER A 189 -11.01 24.26 1.87
N VAL A 190 -10.88 23.36 0.88
CA VAL A 190 -9.74 22.48 0.69
C VAL A 190 -8.97 22.94 -0.53
N ASN A 191 -7.78 23.50 -0.32
CA ASN A 191 -6.81 23.76 -1.36
C ASN A 191 -6.02 22.48 -1.65
N SER A 192 -5.87 22.17 -2.93
CA SER A 192 -5.08 21.04 -3.40
C SER A 192 -3.86 21.55 -4.16
N ILE A 193 -2.66 21.19 -3.69
CA ILE A 193 -1.40 21.57 -4.32
C ILE A 193 -0.69 20.29 -4.79
N PRO A 194 -0.40 20.12 -6.08
CA PRO A 194 0.36 18.96 -6.55
C PRO A 194 1.78 18.98 -6.00
N VAL A 195 2.31 17.80 -5.66
CA VAL A 195 3.67 17.58 -5.15
C VAL A 195 4.41 16.67 -6.14
N PRO A 196 5.09 17.25 -7.17
CA PRO A 196 5.70 16.48 -8.26
C PRO A 196 6.76 15.48 -7.79
N ASP A 197 7.50 15.79 -6.74
CA ASP A 197 8.57 14.94 -6.19
C ASP A 197 8.06 13.59 -5.68
N LEU A 198 6.76 13.49 -5.40
CA LEU A 198 6.10 12.27 -4.92
C LEU A 198 5.41 11.48 -6.03
N TYR A 199 5.46 11.97 -7.27
CA TYR A 199 4.88 11.26 -8.40
C TYR A 199 5.59 9.92 -8.62
N SER A 200 4.79 8.87 -8.80
CA SER A 200 5.30 7.51 -8.94
C SER A 200 4.39 6.67 -9.83
N SER A 201 4.98 5.92 -10.76
CA SER A 201 4.25 4.99 -11.63
C SER A 201 3.90 3.67 -10.96
N TYR A 202 4.51 3.40 -9.80
CA TYR A 202 4.29 2.19 -9.00
C TYR A 202 2.82 2.09 -8.57
N GLU A 203 2.31 0.87 -8.44
CA GLU A 203 0.89 0.63 -8.15
C GLU A 203 0.60 0.40 -6.68
N GLU A 204 1.52 -0.22 -5.95
CA GLU A 204 1.29 -0.67 -4.58
C GLU A 204 1.67 0.42 -3.56
N ALA A 205 0.81 0.61 -2.55
CA ALA A 205 1.02 1.58 -1.48
C ALA A 205 2.34 1.31 -0.76
N ASP A 206 2.70 0.04 -0.57
CA ASP A 206 3.94 -0.34 0.10
C ASP A 206 5.19 0.30 -0.55
N SER A 207 5.30 0.30 -1.88
CA SER A 207 6.43 0.93 -2.57
C SER A 207 6.39 2.44 -2.48
N ARG A 208 5.19 3.05 -2.55
CA ARG A 208 5.03 4.51 -2.41
C ARG A 208 5.35 4.98 -1.00
N ILE A 209 4.98 4.23 0.03
CA ILE A 209 5.30 4.55 1.43
C ILE A 209 6.79 4.83 1.60
N ILE A 210 7.66 4.06 0.93
CA ILE A 210 9.12 4.29 0.96
C ILE A 210 9.49 5.64 0.34
N LEU A 211 8.92 5.98 -0.82
CA LEU A 211 9.11 7.29 -1.44
C LEU A 211 8.67 8.43 -0.51
N HIS A 212 7.53 8.27 0.17
CA HIS A 212 7.06 9.24 1.17
C HIS A 212 7.97 9.33 2.39
N CYS A 213 8.59 8.23 2.83
CA CYS A 213 9.58 8.25 3.91
C CYS A 213 10.82 9.05 3.50
N MET A 214 11.32 8.81 2.28
CA MET A 214 12.46 9.54 1.73
C MET A 214 12.15 11.03 1.56
N TYR A 215 11.00 11.37 1.00
CA TYR A 215 10.56 12.76 0.86
C TYR A 215 10.45 13.44 2.23
N ALA A 216 9.76 12.81 3.19
CA ALA A 216 9.63 13.34 4.54
C ALA A 216 11.01 13.54 5.20
N SER A 217 11.99 12.68 4.91
CA SER A 217 13.36 12.81 5.44
C SER A 217 14.16 13.97 4.85
N GLN A 218 13.81 14.43 3.65
CA GLN A 218 14.47 15.52 2.95
C GLN A 218 13.82 16.89 3.23
N GLN A 219 12.57 16.91 3.70
CA GLN A 219 11.92 18.16 4.03
C GLN A 219 12.60 18.84 5.22
N PRO A 220 12.85 20.16 5.17
CA PRO A 220 13.44 20.95 6.26
C PRO A 220 12.46 21.14 7.45
N THR A 221 11.52 20.20 7.65
CA THR A 221 10.59 20.21 8.76
C THR A 221 11.34 19.98 10.06
N THR A 222 10.77 20.49 11.16
CA THR A 222 11.26 20.24 12.53
C THR A 222 11.14 18.77 12.96
N GLU A 223 10.70 17.89 12.05
CA GLU A 223 10.36 16.50 12.30
C GLU A 223 11.60 15.62 12.27
N ASN A 224 11.91 14.98 13.38
CA ASN A 224 13.07 14.09 13.50
C ASN A 224 12.71 12.61 13.22
N HIS A 225 11.42 12.30 13.19
CA HIS A 225 10.90 10.93 13.11
C HIS A 225 9.93 10.78 11.94
N CYS A 226 9.99 9.61 11.31
CA CYS A 226 8.99 9.14 10.36
C CYS A 226 8.29 7.92 10.97
N GLU A 227 7.02 8.06 11.32
CA GLU A 227 6.22 6.96 11.81
C GLU A 227 5.46 6.31 10.65
N VAL A 228 5.72 5.02 10.43
CA VAL A 228 5.07 4.23 9.39
C VAL A 228 4.06 3.32 10.05
N THR A 229 2.78 3.57 9.76
CA THR A 229 1.66 2.83 10.34
C THR A 229 1.05 1.90 9.30
N ARG A 230 0.66 0.69 9.73
CA ARG A 230 -0.10 -0.29 8.94
C ARG A 230 0.62 -0.87 7.71
N PHE A 231 1.94 -0.72 7.64
CA PHE A 231 2.77 -1.24 6.57
C PHE A 231 3.12 -2.73 6.75
N ARG A 232 3.00 -3.53 5.69
CA ARG A 232 3.15 -5.00 5.77
C ARG A 232 4.44 -5.55 5.16
N ARG A 233 5.27 -4.74 4.50
CA ARG A 233 6.53 -5.18 3.86
C ARG A 233 7.77 -4.68 4.58
N PHE A 234 7.85 -4.97 5.87
CA PHE A 234 8.93 -4.52 6.75
C PHE A 234 10.35 -4.65 6.14
N LEU A 235 10.70 -5.80 5.55
CA LEU A 235 11.99 -6.00 4.89
C LEU A 235 12.29 -5.02 3.77
N LEU A 236 11.27 -4.66 2.99
CA LEU A 236 11.43 -3.72 1.90
C LEU A 236 11.80 -2.34 2.45
N LEU A 237 11.14 -1.88 3.52
CA LEU A 237 11.50 -0.59 4.12
C LEU A 237 12.89 -0.62 4.76
N LEU A 238 13.26 -1.73 5.42
CA LEU A 238 14.61 -1.91 5.96
C LEU A 238 15.70 -1.81 4.89
N SER A 239 15.48 -2.35 3.68
CA SER A 239 16.47 -2.25 2.60
C SER A 239 16.73 -0.83 2.11
N PHE A 240 15.88 0.13 2.48
CA PHE A 240 16.04 1.55 2.18
C PHE A 240 16.31 2.40 3.43
N SER A 241 16.54 1.78 4.60
CA SER A 241 16.76 2.51 5.85
C SER A 241 17.98 3.44 5.79
N ASP A 242 19.07 3.00 5.14
CA ASP A 242 20.28 3.81 4.93
C ASP A 242 20.03 5.08 4.09
N ALA A 243 18.99 5.08 3.26
CA ALA A 243 18.61 6.22 2.42
C ALA A 243 17.64 7.18 3.11
N ILE A 244 17.12 6.83 4.29
CA ILE A 244 16.15 7.63 5.05
C ILE A 244 16.90 8.23 6.25
N SER A 245 17.16 9.54 6.19
CA SER A 245 17.95 10.25 7.22
C SER A 245 17.23 10.43 8.56
N LYS A 246 15.92 10.22 8.61
CA LYS A 246 15.10 10.32 9.83
C LYS A 246 14.93 8.96 10.50
N GLN A 247 14.78 8.96 11.83
CA GLN A 247 14.53 7.73 12.56
C GLN A 247 13.16 7.15 12.16
N LEU A 248 13.16 5.89 11.73
CA LEU A 248 11.94 5.16 11.36
C LEU A 248 11.33 4.49 12.58
N ILE A 249 10.06 4.81 12.84
CA ILE A 249 9.25 4.17 13.88
C ILE A 249 8.18 3.34 13.19
N PHE A 250 8.07 2.07 13.56
CA PHE A 250 7.05 1.17 13.02
C PHE A 250 5.96 0.95 14.05
N ASP A 251 4.75 1.42 13.77
CA ASP A 251 3.62 1.16 14.66
C ASP A 251 2.85 -0.10 14.23
N THR A 252 3.02 -1.16 15.03
CA THR A 252 2.33 -2.46 14.88
C THR A 252 1.23 -2.69 15.93
N ARG A 253 0.92 -1.72 16.81
CA ARG A 253 0.08 -1.85 18.02
C ARG A 253 -1.38 -2.26 17.77
N TRP A 254 -1.83 -2.35 16.52
CA TRP A 254 -3.22 -2.62 16.19
C TRP A 254 -3.75 -4.01 16.61
N LYS A 255 -2.89 -5.02 16.81
CA LYS A 255 -3.36 -6.31 17.33
C LYS A 255 -3.88 -6.22 18.77
N GLN A 256 -3.41 -5.25 19.57
CA GLN A 256 -3.75 -5.17 20.99
C GLN A 256 -5.15 -4.56 21.24
N GLN A 257 -5.63 -3.67 20.38
CA GLN A 257 -6.97 -3.08 20.53
C GLN A 257 -8.11 -4.10 20.33
N LYS A 258 -7.94 -5.09 19.43
CA LYS A 258 -8.94 -6.18 19.27
C LYS A 258 -9.01 -7.13 20.46
N ALA A 259 -7.96 -7.22 21.27
CA ALA A 259 -7.96 -8.03 22.49
C ALA A 259 -8.60 -7.29 23.67
N ALA A 260 -8.54 -5.96 23.69
CA ALA A 260 -9.13 -5.12 24.72
C ALA A 260 -10.66 -4.92 24.56
N GLU A 261 -11.19 -5.04 23.34
CA GLU A 261 -12.64 -4.91 23.06
C GLU A 261 -13.44 -6.20 23.31
N HIS A 262 -12.78 -7.29 23.75
CA HIS A 262 -13.40 -8.58 24.08
C HIS A 262 -13.29 -8.98 25.56
N ASN A 263 -12.93 -8.05 26.45
CA ASN A 263 -13.00 -8.22 27.90
C ASN A 263 -14.00 -7.24 28.52
#